data_AF-A0A2T2TN85-F1
#
_entry.id   AF-A0A2T2TN85-F1
#
_cell.length_a   1.000
_cell.length_b   1.000
_cell.length_c   1.000
_cell.angle_alpha   90.00
_cell.angle_beta   90.00
_cell.angle_gamma   90.00
#
_symmetry.space_group_name_H-M   'P 1'
#
loop_
_entity.id
_entity.type
_entity.pdbx_description
1 polymer ?
#
loop_
_entity_poly.entity_id
_entity_poly.type
_entity_poly.pdbx_seq_one_letter_code
_entity_poly.pdbx_strand_id
1 'polypeptide(L)'
;MRRFSIPLALLLSVSLLALTPLPTAAQSAQSIAEEMKARYQEQLKNVDNYVVETSMYTSYHRKVMKDGAPALETEVKMKGQSESSLFSAMGNAPTTTSSKPAYYEDLSKNATYAGSETVNGVKCHVLRVKDASKMESDAQEMTYHIDAEQYVPMQMKMVQPPQQGGGKPTEVVVNFED
;
A
#
# COMPACT_ATOMS: atom_id res chain seq x y z
N MET A 1 -30.59 68.16 11.87
CA MET A 1 -31.51 67.61 10.84
C MET A 1 -30.77 67.50 9.52
N ARG A 2 -31.16 66.50 8.71
CA ARG A 2 -30.77 66.17 7.32
C ARG A 2 -29.66 65.12 7.15
N ARG A 3 -30.14 63.98 6.66
CA ARG A 3 -29.46 62.71 6.39
C ARG A 3 -28.88 62.78 4.98
N PHE A 4 -27.58 62.54 4.84
CA PHE A 4 -26.96 62.26 3.55
C PHE A 4 -26.98 60.75 3.31
N SER A 5 -27.69 60.35 2.27
CA SER A 5 -27.77 58.99 1.76
C SER A 5 -26.59 58.78 0.80
N ILE A 6 -25.72 57.82 1.09
CA ILE A 6 -24.67 57.34 0.17
C ILE A 6 -24.76 55.80 0.14
N PRO A 7 -24.79 55.17 -1.05
CA PRO A 7 -25.32 53.82 -1.22
C PRO A 7 -24.35 52.73 -0.73
N LEU A 8 -24.85 51.90 0.19
CA LEU A 8 -24.23 50.72 0.81
C LEU A 8 -24.05 49.52 -0.16
N ALA A 9 -24.02 49.75 -1.47
CA ALA A 9 -24.24 48.68 -2.47
C ALA A 9 -22.96 48.18 -3.16
N LEU A 10 -21.76 48.72 -2.86
CA LEU A 10 -20.56 48.42 -3.66
C LEU A 10 -19.45 47.64 -2.94
N LEU A 11 -19.66 47.14 -1.72
CA LEU A 11 -18.61 46.49 -0.92
C LEU A 11 -18.84 45.00 -0.62
N LEU A 12 -19.84 44.37 -1.25
CA LEU A 12 -20.22 42.97 -0.94
C LEU A 12 -19.92 41.96 -2.06
N SER A 13 -19.15 42.33 -3.09
CA SER A 13 -18.95 41.48 -4.27
C SER A 13 -17.57 40.82 -4.37
N VAL A 14 -16.65 41.04 -3.43
CA VAL A 14 -15.25 40.58 -3.57
C VAL A 14 -14.91 39.36 -2.69
N SER A 15 -15.75 38.99 -1.72
CA SER A 15 -15.40 37.92 -0.76
C SER A 15 -15.85 36.50 -1.17
N LEU A 16 -16.47 36.31 -2.35
CA LEU A 16 -17.03 35.02 -2.75
C LEU A 16 -16.21 34.21 -3.77
N LEU A 17 -14.98 34.64 -4.13
CA LEU A 17 -14.14 33.95 -5.12
C LEU A 17 -13.00 33.11 -4.54
N ALA A 18 -12.91 32.93 -3.22
CA ALA A 18 -11.83 32.15 -2.58
C ALA A 18 -12.25 30.74 -2.10
N LEU A 19 -13.42 30.23 -2.51
CA LEU A 19 -13.75 28.80 -2.40
C LEU A 19 -13.55 28.12 -3.76
N THR A 20 -12.37 28.26 -4.35
CA THR A 20 -11.94 27.23 -5.29
C THR A 20 -11.63 25.99 -4.45
N PRO A 21 -12.35 24.85 -4.63
CA PRO A 21 -11.87 23.61 -4.05
C PRO A 21 -10.43 23.46 -4.50
N LEU A 22 -9.50 23.33 -3.53
CA LEU A 22 -8.14 22.90 -3.84
C LEU A 22 -8.28 21.73 -4.81
N PRO A 23 -7.61 21.76 -5.97
CA PRO A 23 -7.62 20.61 -6.84
C PRO A 23 -7.14 19.46 -5.96
N THR A 24 -8.04 18.52 -5.65
CA THR A 24 -7.65 17.23 -5.09
C THR A 24 -6.64 16.72 -6.09
N ALA A 25 -5.35 16.82 -5.77
CA ALA A 25 -4.29 16.38 -6.65
C ALA A 25 -4.71 14.99 -7.11
N ALA A 26 -4.86 14.81 -8.42
CA ALA A 26 -5.32 13.55 -8.97
C ALA A 26 -4.39 12.47 -8.41
N GLN A 27 -4.88 11.70 -7.42
CA GLN A 27 -4.03 10.81 -6.66
C GLN A 27 -3.46 9.79 -7.64
N SER A 28 -2.15 9.66 -7.66
CA SER A 28 -1.45 8.72 -8.53
C SER A 28 -1.00 7.51 -7.72
N ALA A 29 -0.84 6.37 -8.39
CA ALA A 29 -0.27 5.19 -7.76
C ALA A 29 1.11 5.48 -7.15
N GLN A 30 1.90 6.33 -7.81
CA GLN A 30 3.17 6.82 -7.28
C GLN A 30 3.00 7.56 -5.96
N SER A 31 2.14 8.59 -5.90
CA SER A 31 1.97 9.39 -4.69
C SER A 31 1.48 8.55 -3.50
N ILE A 32 0.60 7.57 -3.75
CA ILE A 32 0.09 6.68 -2.72
C ILE A 32 1.21 5.73 -2.25
N ALA A 33 1.97 5.13 -3.18
CA ALA A 33 3.08 4.25 -2.83
C ALA A 33 4.21 4.96 -2.06
N GLU A 34 4.50 6.22 -2.39
CA GLU A 34 5.46 7.06 -1.67
C GLU A 34 5.00 7.35 -0.23
N GLU A 35 3.73 7.68 -0.03
CA GLU A 35 3.17 7.92 1.31
C GLU A 35 3.12 6.61 2.13
N MET A 36 2.71 5.49 1.53
CA MET A 36 2.78 4.16 2.17
C MET A 36 4.20 3.85 2.66
N LYS A 37 5.21 4.10 1.81
CA LYS A 37 6.62 3.92 2.18
C LYS A 37 7.01 4.80 3.35
N ALA A 38 6.63 6.08 3.33
CA ALA A 38 6.93 7.02 4.40
C ALA A 38 6.31 6.58 5.74
N ARG A 39 5.04 6.16 5.74
CA ARG A 39 4.35 5.65 6.95
C ARG A 39 4.98 4.38 7.48
N TYR A 40 5.34 3.45 6.61
CA TYR A 40 6.04 2.24 7.02
C TYR A 40 7.42 2.55 7.64
N GLN A 41 8.18 3.48 7.05
CA GLN A 41 9.47 3.92 7.61
C GLN A 41 9.29 4.61 8.97
N GLU A 42 8.23 5.40 9.14
CA GLU A 42 7.88 6.04 10.41
C GLU A 42 7.54 5.00 11.49
N GLN A 43 6.70 4.02 11.17
CA GLN A 43 6.34 2.92 12.08
C GLN A 43 7.57 2.13 12.54
N LEU A 44 8.52 1.90 11.64
CA LEU A 44 9.75 1.17 11.96
C LEU A 44 10.81 2.02 12.66
N LYS A 45 10.65 3.35 12.76
CA LYS A 45 11.69 4.24 13.30
C LYS A 45 12.25 3.76 14.64
N ASN A 46 11.36 3.31 15.53
CA ASN A 46 11.71 2.84 16.88
C ASN A 46 11.67 1.30 17.04
N VAL A 47 11.51 0.55 15.93
CA VAL A 47 11.50 -0.92 15.94
C VAL A 47 12.85 -1.43 15.47
N ASP A 48 13.65 -2.00 16.37
CA ASP A 48 14.98 -2.52 16.02
C ASP A 48 14.94 -3.94 15.45
N ASN A 49 13.95 -4.72 15.86
CA ASN A 49 13.70 -6.06 15.36
C ASN A 49 12.22 -6.44 15.56
N TYR A 50 11.73 -7.36 14.72
CA TYR A 50 10.41 -7.97 14.89
C TYR A 50 10.40 -9.38 14.31
N VAL A 51 9.43 -10.20 14.75
CA VAL A 51 9.25 -11.58 14.30
C VAL A 51 7.84 -11.74 13.79
N VAL A 52 7.69 -12.36 12.62
CA VAL A 52 6.39 -12.77 12.08
C VAL A 52 6.31 -14.28 12.14
N GLU A 53 5.31 -14.80 12.84
CA GLU A 53 5.07 -16.24 12.96
C GLU A 53 3.80 -16.62 12.21
N THR A 54 3.90 -17.61 11.32
CA THR A 54 2.76 -18.21 10.63
C THR A 54 2.66 -19.70 10.99
N SER A 55 1.65 -20.40 10.49
CA SER A 55 1.56 -21.86 10.62
C SER A 55 2.69 -22.59 9.86
N MET A 56 3.24 -21.98 8.82
CA MET A 56 4.20 -22.58 7.89
C MET A 56 5.66 -22.18 8.16
N TYR A 57 5.90 -20.97 8.65
CA TYR A 57 7.24 -20.43 8.87
C TYR A 57 7.28 -19.37 9.97
N THR A 58 8.48 -19.07 10.46
CA THR A 58 8.79 -17.90 11.28
C THR A 58 9.83 -17.05 10.54
N SER A 59 9.57 -15.76 10.37
CA SER A 59 10.55 -14.81 9.80
C SER A 59 11.02 -13.81 10.85
N TYR A 60 12.33 -13.67 10.98
CA TYR A 60 13.01 -12.73 11.88
C TYR A 60 13.48 -11.54 11.08
N HIS A 61 13.19 -10.33 11.55
CA HIS A 61 13.56 -9.08 10.89
C HIS A 61 14.39 -8.25 11.83
N ARG A 62 15.53 -7.75 11.36
CA ARG A 62 16.41 -6.86 12.11
C ARG A 62 16.72 -5.62 11.30
N LYS A 63 16.57 -4.45 11.92
CA LYS A 63 17.00 -3.18 11.33
C LYS A 63 18.51 -3.14 11.26
N VAL A 64 19.03 -2.81 10.08
CA VAL A 64 20.45 -2.57 9.81
C VAL A 64 20.62 -1.25 9.08
N MET A 65 21.80 -0.66 9.16
CA MET A 65 22.16 0.51 8.35
C MET A 65 22.89 0.03 7.11
N LYS A 66 22.33 0.30 5.93
CA LYS A 66 22.94 -0.02 4.64
C LYS A 66 22.98 1.24 3.78
N ASP A 67 24.17 1.61 3.29
CA ASP A 67 24.39 2.80 2.46
C ASP A 67 23.84 4.11 3.08
N GLY A 68 23.90 4.22 4.42
CA GLY A 68 23.43 5.38 5.17
C GLY A 68 21.92 5.44 5.39
N ALA A 69 21.15 4.46 4.93
CA ALA A 69 19.70 4.35 5.13
C ALA A 69 19.32 3.13 5.98
N PRO A 70 18.23 3.19 6.76
CA PRO A 70 17.71 2.03 7.46
C PRO A 70 17.16 1.00 6.46
N ALA A 71 17.61 -0.25 6.60
CA ALA A 71 17.16 -1.42 5.87
C ALA A 71 16.77 -2.53 6.86
N LEU A 72 16.10 -3.57 6.37
CA LEU A 72 15.79 -4.77 7.14
C LEU A 72 16.55 -5.97 6.59
N GLU A 73 17.26 -6.68 7.46
CA GLU A 73 17.71 -8.04 7.21
C GLU A 73 16.64 -9.02 7.67
N THR A 74 16.30 -9.98 6.80
CA THR A 74 15.28 -10.99 7.07
C THR A 74 15.89 -12.39 7.02
N GLU A 75 15.62 -13.20 8.05
CA GLU A 75 15.90 -14.63 8.07
C GLU A 75 14.58 -15.39 8.21
N VAL A 76 14.33 -16.39 7.36
CA VAL A 76 13.10 -17.19 7.38
C VAL A 76 13.41 -18.64 7.77
N LYS A 77 12.67 -19.18 8.74
CA LYS A 77 12.74 -20.58 9.17
C LYS A 77 11.40 -21.28 8.92
N MET A 78 11.41 -22.32 8.09
CA MET A 78 10.22 -23.16 7.85
C MET A 78 9.93 -24.02 9.08
N LYS A 79 8.66 -24.11 9.48
CA LYS A 79 8.22 -24.98 10.57
C LYS A 79 8.16 -26.42 10.05
N GLY A 80 8.93 -27.33 10.66
CA GLY A 80 8.89 -28.78 10.36
C GLY A 80 9.95 -29.31 9.37
N GLN A 81 10.94 -28.52 8.94
CA GLN A 81 12.09 -29.00 8.17
C GLN A 81 13.41 -28.80 8.93
N SER A 82 14.25 -29.84 8.99
CA SER A 82 15.65 -29.74 9.44
C SER A 82 16.49 -28.93 8.45
N GLU A 83 17.55 -28.31 8.95
CA GLU A 83 18.36 -27.17 8.41
C GLU A 83 18.95 -27.27 6.99
N SER A 84 18.51 -28.19 6.15
CA SER A 84 19.09 -28.45 4.84
C SER A 84 18.03 -28.92 3.84
N SER A 85 17.40 -27.97 3.17
CA SER A 85 16.72 -28.21 1.89
C SER A 85 16.37 -26.87 1.26
N LEU A 86 17.08 -26.50 0.18
CA LEU A 86 16.66 -25.92 -1.12
C LEU A 86 15.50 -24.90 -1.23
N PHE A 87 14.73 -24.65 -0.18
CA PHE A 87 13.68 -23.64 -0.03
C PHE A 87 14.21 -22.30 0.49
N SER A 88 15.45 -22.23 0.97
CA SER A 88 16.19 -20.97 1.14
C SER A 88 16.41 -20.23 -0.18
N ALA A 89 16.20 -20.90 -1.32
CA ALA A 89 16.14 -20.32 -2.66
C ALA A 89 14.69 -20.01 -3.13
N MET A 90 13.68 -20.32 -2.32
CA MET A 90 12.27 -20.10 -2.64
C MET A 90 11.79 -18.79 -2.01
N GLY A 91 12.30 -17.68 -2.53
CA GLY A 91 11.91 -16.31 -2.19
C GLY A 91 10.47 -15.91 -2.58
N ASN A 92 9.54 -16.88 -2.71
CA ASN A 92 8.20 -16.65 -3.26
C ASN A 92 7.06 -17.13 -2.35
N ALA A 93 7.26 -17.17 -1.03
CA ALA A 93 6.12 -16.86 -0.16
C ALA A 93 5.99 -15.34 -0.25
N PRO A 94 4.89 -14.77 -0.76
CA PRO A 94 4.77 -13.33 -0.88
C PRO A 94 4.78 -12.73 0.53
N THR A 95 5.96 -12.32 0.99
CA THR A 95 6.09 -11.11 1.80
C THR A 95 5.63 -9.95 0.90
N THR A 96 4.32 -9.90 0.66
CA THR A 96 3.55 -8.72 0.26
C THR A 96 3.62 -7.64 1.33
N THR A 97 4.19 -7.99 2.49
CA THR A 97 4.66 -7.06 3.50
C THR A 97 5.81 -6.24 2.92
N SER A 98 5.59 -4.94 2.75
CA SER A 98 6.43 -3.76 3.01
C SER A 98 7.94 -3.86 3.28
N SER A 99 8.46 -5.02 3.71
CA SER A 99 9.85 -5.30 4.08
C SER A 99 10.79 -5.46 2.88
N LYS A 100 10.29 -5.75 1.67
CA LYS A 100 11.12 -5.71 0.45
C LYS A 100 11.29 -4.24 0.02
N PRO A 101 12.52 -3.70 -0.06
CA PRO A 101 12.74 -2.29 -0.44
C PRO A 101 12.14 -1.92 -1.80
N ALA A 102 12.11 -2.87 -2.74
CA ALA A 102 11.55 -2.68 -4.07
C ALA A 102 10.02 -2.67 -4.11
N TYR A 103 9.31 -3.18 -3.08
CA TYR A 103 7.85 -3.32 -3.13
C TYR A 103 7.13 -2.00 -3.46
N TYR A 104 7.47 -0.92 -2.75
CA TYR A 104 6.86 0.39 -2.98
C TYR A 104 7.26 1.00 -4.33
N GLU A 105 8.48 0.71 -4.80
CA GLU A 105 8.96 1.17 -6.10
C GLU A 105 8.25 0.44 -7.25
N ASP A 106 8.11 -0.88 -7.13
CA ASP A 106 7.39 -1.72 -8.08
C ASP A 106 5.91 -1.35 -8.11
N LEU A 107 5.30 -1.09 -6.94
CA LEU A 107 3.92 -0.63 -6.85
C LEU A 107 3.75 0.74 -7.52
N SER A 108 4.66 1.68 -7.25
CA SER A 108 4.66 3.01 -7.88
C SER A 108 4.74 2.96 -9.40
N LYS A 109 5.53 2.03 -9.96
CA LYS A 109 5.77 1.93 -11.41
C LYS A 109 4.69 1.13 -12.14
N ASN A 110 4.15 0.09 -11.50
CA ASN A 110 3.34 -0.92 -12.16
C ASN A 110 1.85 -0.84 -11.82
N ALA A 111 1.47 -0.14 -10.75
CA ALA A 111 0.07 0.05 -10.39
C ALA A 111 -0.56 1.25 -11.10
N THR A 112 -1.88 1.19 -11.29
CA THR A 112 -2.73 2.29 -11.73
C THR A 112 -3.70 2.64 -10.61
N TYR A 113 -3.87 3.93 -10.33
CA TYR A 113 -4.90 4.38 -9.40
C TYR A 113 -6.29 4.22 -10.03
N ALA A 114 -7.16 3.44 -9.37
CA ALA A 114 -8.50 3.12 -9.85
C ALA A 114 -9.61 3.94 -9.15
N GLY A 115 -9.24 4.81 -8.20
CA GLY A 115 -10.18 5.63 -7.43
C GLY A 115 -10.21 5.24 -5.95
N SER A 116 -11.31 5.56 -5.28
CA SER A 116 -11.51 5.22 -3.87
C SER A 116 -12.72 4.31 -3.69
N GLU A 117 -12.62 3.36 -2.78
CA GLU A 117 -13.69 2.43 -2.39
C GLU A 117 -13.78 2.34 -0.87
N THR A 118 -14.93 1.95 -0.35
CA THR A 118 -15.08 1.68 1.09
C THR A 118 -14.97 0.18 1.34
N VAL A 119 -14.03 -0.23 2.19
CA VAL A 119 -13.82 -1.62 2.62
C VAL A 119 -13.97 -1.68 4.13
N ASN A 120 -14.87 -2.52 4.64
CA ASN A 120 -15.14 -2.68 6.08
C ASN A 120 -15.42 -1.35 6.81
N GLY A 121 -16.07 -0.39 6.13
CA GLY A 121 -16.38 0.94 6.68
C GLY A 121 -15.24 1.95 6.59
N VAL A 122 -14.04 1.54 6.15
CA VAL A 122 -12.86 2.40 5.96
C VAL A 122 -12.79 2.85 4.51
N LYS A 123 -12.51 4.14 4.27
CA LYS A 123 -12.29 4.68 2.92
C LYS A 123 -10.88 4.32 2.49
N CYS A 124 -10.75 3.68 1.33
CA CYS A 124 -9.49 3.19 0.79
C CYS A 124 -9.19 3.78 -0.58
N HIS A 125 -7.92 4.04 -0.85
CA HIS A 125 -7.37 4.15 -2.20
C HIS A 125 -7.28 2.78 -2.86
N VAL A 126 -7.64 2.70 -4.14
CA VAL A 126 -7.59 1.45 -4.92
C VAL A 126 -6.44 1.53 -5.92
N LEU A 127 -5.46 0.64 -5.74
CA LEU A 127 -4.34 0.47 -6.66
C LEU A 127 -4.47 -0.85 -7.40
N ARG A 128 -4.47 -0.82 -8.72
CA ARG A 128 -4.63 -2.00 -9.57
C ARG A 128 -3.34 -2.31 -10.34
N VAL A 129 -2.85 -3.52 -10.22
CA VAL A 129 -1.72 -4.06 -10.98
C VAL A 129 -2.25 -5.13 -11.93
N LYS A 130 -2.36 -4.79 -13.22
CA LYS A 130 -2.91 -5.70 -14.25
C LYS A 130 -1.98 -6.85 -14.66
N ASP A 131 -0.69 -6.71 -14.38
CA ASP A 131 0.34 -7.69 -14.68
C ASP A 131 1.15 -7.92 -13.40
N ALA A 132 0.68 -8.86 -12.58
CA ALA A 132 1.26 -9.09 -11.27
C ALA A 132 2.65 -9.75 -11.31
N SER A 133 3.07 -10.28 -12.47
CA SER A 133 4.43 -10.76 -12.67
C SER A 133 5.48 -9.66 -12.46
N LYS A 134 5.10 -8.39 -12.71
CA LYS A 134 5.94 -7.21 -12.44
C LYS A 134 6.12 -6.89 -10.95
N MET A 135 5.33 -7.55 -10.10
CA MET A 135 5.44 -7.51 -8.65
C MET A 135 6.05 -8.81 -8.10
N GLU A 136 6.68 -9.62 -8.97
CA GLU A 136 7.19 -10.97 -8.65
C GLU A 136 6.11 -11.89 -8.05
N SER A 137 4.86 -11.72 -8.50
CA SER A 137 3.73 -12.56 -8.09
C SER A 137 3.32 -13.52 -9.20
N ASP A 138 2.93 -14.74 -8.81
CA ASP A 138 2.35 -15.74 -9.72
C ASP A 138 0.87 -15.46 -10.03
N ALA A 139 0.28 -14.40 -9.46
CA ALA A 139 -1.05 -13.94 -9.83
C ALA A 139 -1.08 -13.38 -11.26
N GLN A 140 -2.26 -13.34 -11.87
CA GLN A 140 -2.50 -12.59 -13.10
C GLN A 140 -2.63 -11.09 -12.80
N GLU A 141 -3.46 -10.78 -11.80
CA GLU A 141 -3.79 -9.41 -11.43
C GLU A 141 -3.82 -9.27 -9.90
N MET A 142 -3.47 -8.07 -9.41
CA MET A 142 -3.63 -7.70 -8.01
C MET A 142 -4.38 -6.37 -7.88
N THR A 143 -5.25 -6.29 -6.87
CA THR A 143 -5.87 -5.03 -6.43
C THR A 143 -5.56 -4.83 -4.96
N TYR A 144 -5.02 -3.67 -4.62
CA TYR A 144 -4.71 -3.26 -3.26
C TYR A 144 -5.69 -2.17 -2.83
N HIS A 145 -6.31 -2.37 -1.67
CA HIS A 145 -7.10 -1.38 -0.97
C HIS A 145 -6.28 -0.85 0.20
N ILE A 146 -5.88 0.42 0.10
CA ILE A 146 -5.00 1.09 1.06
C ILE A 146 -5.83 2.11 1.83
N ASP A 147 -5.80 2.09 3.15
CA ASP A 147 -6.48 3.11 3.98
C ASP A 147 -6.12 4.52 3.49
N ALA A 148 -7.13 5.35 3.21
CA ALA A 148 -6.93 6.66 2.61
C ALA A 148 -6.36 7.72 3.56
N GLU A 149 -6.34 7.44 4.87
CA GLU A 149 -5.81 8.34 5.90
C GLU A 149 -4.50 7.80 6.48
N GLN A 150 -4.44 6.50 6.76
CA GLN A 150 -3.29 5.85 7.40
C GLN A 150 -2.27 5.31 6.40
N TYR A 151 -2.63 5.14 5.14
CA TYR A 151 -1.78 4.59 4.08
C TYR A 151 -1.21 3.19 4.41
N VAL A 152 -2.01 2.38 5.12
CA VAL A 152 -1.72 0.96 5.39
C VAL A 152 -2.61 0.05 4.54
N PRO A 153 -2.13 -1.14 4.12
CA PRO A 153 -2.98 -2.10 3.41
C PRO A 153 -4.14 -2.57 4.29
N MET A 154 -5.37 -2.50 3.77
CA MET A 154 -6.59 -3.00 4.42
C MET A 154 -7.08 -4.31 3.79
N GLN A 155 -6.94 -4.41 2.47
CA GLN A 155 -7.31 -5.62 1.73
C GLN A 155 -6.45 -5.74 0.48
N MET A 156 -6.17 -6.97 0.09
CA MET A 156 -5.55 -7.31 -1.19
C MET A 156 -6.36 -8.40 -1.87
N LYS A 157 -6.70 -8.19 -3.13
CA LYS A 157 -7.32 -9.19 -4.00
C LYS A 157 -6.31 -9.66 -5.04
N MET A 158 -6.21 -10.95 -5.24
CA MET A 158 -5.33 -11.58 -6.22
C MET A 158 -6.14 -12.49 -7.11
N VAL A 159 -6.04 -12.30 -8.42
CA VAL A 159 -6.63 -13.22 -9.40
C VAL A 159 -5.55 -14.21 -9.81
N GLN A 160 -5.67 -15.47 -9.37
CA GLN A 160 -4.75 -16.53 -9.73
C GLN A 160 -5.12 -17.17 -11.07
N PRO A 161 -4.13 -17.57 -11.89
CA PRO A 161 -4.39 -18.31 -13.11
C PRO A 161 -5.04 -19.66 -12.80
N PRO A 162 -5.76 -20.26 -13.77
CA PRO A 162 -6.27 -21.62 -13.64
C PRO A 162 -5.16 -22.61 -13.26
N GLN A 163 -5.41 -23.49 -12.30
CA GLN A 163 -4.47 -24.57 -11.98
C GLN A 163 -4.33 -25.53 -13.16
N GLN A 164 -3.14 -26.14 -13.31
CA GLN A 164 -2.86 -27.13 -14.35
C GLN A 164 -3.86 -28.30 -14.24
N GLY A 165 -4.79 -28.40 -15.20
CA GLY A 165 -5.93 -29.32 -15.14
C GLY A 165 -7.21 -28.77 -15.79
N GLY A 166 -7.24 -27.46 -16.07
CA GLY A 166 -8.40 -26.79 -16.66
C GLY A 166 -9.38 -26.34 -15.58
N GLY A 167 -9.56 -25.03 -15.47
CA GLY A 167 -10.39 -24.41 -14.44
C GLY A 167 -10.61 -22.93 -14.73
N LYS A 168 -11.45 -22.29 -13.93
CA LYS A 168 -11.60 -20.82 -13.96
C LYS A 168 -10.48 -20.18 -13.12
N PRO A 169 -10.06 -18.94 -13.44
CA PRO A 169 -9.23 -18.16 -12.52
C PRO A 169 -9.88 -18.10 -11.13
N THR A 170 -9.07 -18.19 -10.09
CA THR A 170 -9.54 -18.13 -8.70
C THR A 170 -9.21 -16.76 -8.13
N GLU A 171 -10.18 -16.11 -7.48
CA GLU A 171 -9.93 -14.90 -6.71
C GLU A 171 -9.57 -15.28 -5.27
N VAL A 172 -8.45 -14.76 -4.78
CA VAL A 172 -8.02 -14.86 -3.38
C VAL A 172 -8.11 -13.46 -2.78
N VAL A 173 -8.81 -13.35 -1.66
CA VAL A 173 -8.94 -12.10 -0.90
C VAL A 173 -8.21 -12.25 0.42
N VAL A 174 -7.28 -11.33 0.69
CA VAL A 174 -6.55 -11.22 1.95
C VAL A 174 -7.03 -9.95 2.63
N ASN A 175 -7.60 -10.08 3.83
CA ASN A 175 -7.92 -8.94 4.69
C ASN A 175 -6.78 -8.76 5.69
N PHE A 176 -6.36 -7.52 5.88
CA PHE A 176 -5.41 -7.16 6.92
C PHE A 176 -6.21 -6.62 8.10
N GLU A 177 -6.04 -7.24 9.24
CA GLU A 177 -6.67 -6.87 10.51
C GLU A 177 -5.56 -6.55 11.52
N ASP A 178 -5.86 -5.64 12.45
CA ASP A 178 -4.98 -5.30 13.59
C ASP A 178 -4.86 -6.46 14.60
#